data_AF-A0A9E0H6Z6-F1
#
_entry.id   AF-A0A9E0H6Z6-F1
#
_cell.length_a   1.000
_cell.length_b   1.000
_cell.length_c   1.000
_cell.angle_alpha   90.00
_cell.angle_beta   90.00
_cell.angle_gamma   90.00
#
_symmetry.space_group_name_H-M   'P 1'
#
loop_
_entity.id
_entity.type
_entity.pdbx_description
1 polymer ?
#
loop_
_entity_poly.entity_id
_entity_poly.type
_entity_poly.pdbx_seq_one_letter_code
_entity_poly.pdbx_strand_id
1 'polypeptide(L)'
;MTTLTLRRDYLGRHRRLAVARALATTAASLVPVPFVDDWLREAILGRAYRRIAASYQIDLDEVAVKNLVHGRSKPVSWVDLTSSALAVRMATQSVRRVMVALTALRRAQAASRTFASLTLFDHYCARLHTGLGLDGPRALAVADAIGAALATTPGGLSFEPFRKGALAAARSAAKAPLALADLASGGRLRKLLGRGATEVAEAEAVDEVDALVERELADQDGWLAKAVLAIELQLTAEVNPFLDAAIERFEATWRGRS
;
A
#
# COMPACT_ATOMS: atom_id res chain seq x y z
N MET A 1 11.26 -29.12 4.61
CA MET A 1 10.45 -28.28 3.70
C MET A 1 9.14 -29.00 3.43
N THR A 2 8.01 -28.41 3.82
CA THR A 2 6.68 -29.01 3.65
C THR A 2 6.11 -28.66 2.27
N THR A 3 5.34 -29.56 1.66
CA THR A 3 4.76 -29.43 0.31
C THR A 3 3.95 -28.15 0.05
N LEU A 4 3.48 -27.46 1.09
CA LEU A 4 2.82 -26.16 0.99
C LEU A 4 3.77 -25.01 0.64
N THR A 5 5.03 -25.06 1.11
CA THR A 5 6.05 -24.03 0.81
C THR A 5 6.46 -24.03 -0.66
N LEU A 6 6.68 -25.21 -1.26
CA LEU A 6 6.90 -25.39 -2.71
C LEU A 6 5.72 -24.90 -3.58
N ARG A 7 4.51 -24.81 -3.01
CA ARG A 7 3.30 -24.44 -3.78
C ARG A 7 3.17 -22.94 -4.02
N ARG A 8 3.94 -22.09 -3.32
CA ARG A 8 3.74 -20.63 -3.28
C ARG A 8 4.97 -19.80 -3.67
N ASP A 9 6.02 -20.43 -4.22
CA ASP A 9 7.27 -19.77 -4.62
C ASP A 9 7.05 -18.62 -5.63
N TYR A 10 5.97 -18.69 -6.44
CA TYR A 10 5.63 -17.63 -7.40
C TYR A 10 5.32 -16.29 -6.72
N LEU A 11 4.84 -16.27 -5.46
CA LEU A 11 4.60 -15.04 -4.70
C LEU A 11 5.90 -14.29 -4.35
N GLY A 12 7.04 -14.98 -4.42
CA GLY A 12 8.35 -14.36 -4.21
C GLY A 12 8.67 -13.28 -5.25
N ARG A 13 8.11 -13.38 -6.46
CA ARG A 13 8.41 -12.48 -7.60
C ARG A 13 7.97 -11.04 -7.35
N HIS A 14 6.78 -10.83 -6.80
CA HIS A 14 6.21 -9.48 -6.58
C HIS A 14 6.27 -9.01 -5.13
N ARG A 15 6.81 -9.81 -4.21
CA ARG A 15 6.92 -9.46 -2.79
C ARG A 15 7.62 -8.12 -2.55
N ARG A 16 8.77 -7.89 -3.18
CA ARG A 16 9.51 -6.61 -3.05
C ARG A 16 8.67 -5.41 -3.47
N LEU A 17 8.01 -5.54 -4.63
CA LEU A 17 7.10 -4.53 -5.15
C LEU A 17 5.95 -4.29 -4.17
N ALA A 18 5.31 -5.35 -3.68
CA ALA A 18 4.19 -5.25 -2.75
C ALA A 18 4.57 -4.55 -1.44
N VAL A 19 5.73 -4.89 -0.86
CA VAL A 19 6.25 -4.25 0.36
C VAL A 19 6.57 -2.77 0.09
N ALA A 20 7.27 -2.48 -1.00
CA ALA A 20 7.63 -1.10 -1.35
C ALA A 20 6.40 -0.21 -1.53
N ARG A 21 5.38 -0.70 -2.24
CA ARG A 21 4.14 0.04 -2.51
C ARG A 21 3.30 0.21 -1.25
N ALA A 22 3.23 -0.82 -0.40
CA ALA A 22 2.60 -0.71 0.90
C ALA A 22 3.24 0.38 1.78
N LEU A 23 4.57 0.45 1.81
CA LEU A 23 5.30 1.50 2.53
C LEU A 23 5.11 2.87 1.89
N ALA A 24 5.20 2.98 0.56
CA ALA A 24 5.03 4.23 -0.18
C ALA A 24 3.62 4.81 0.01
N THR A 25 2.55 4.01 -0.11
CA THR A 25 1.17 4.46 0.16
C THR A 25 1.00 4.91 1.62
N THR A 26 1.69 4.26 2.55
CA THR A 26 1.64 4.64 3.97
C THR A 26 2.39 5.94 4.22
N ALA A 27 3.54 6.14 3.57
CA ALA A 27 4.30 7.39 3.65
C ALA A 27 3.58 8.56 2.97
N ALA A 28 2.93 8.31 1.83
CA ALA A 28 2.06 9.26 1.13
C ALA A 28 1.00 9.84 2.07
N SER A 29 0.32 8.97 2.83
CA SER A 29 -0.70 9.37 3.80
C SER A 29 -0.21 10.17 5.02
N LEU A 30 1.09 10.50 5.08
CA LEU A 30 1.67 11.43 6.05
C LEU A 30 1.61 12.89 5.58
N VAL A 31 1.36 13.13 4.30
CA VAL A 31 1.24 14.46 3.71
C VAL A 31 -0.23 14.88 3.86
N PRO A 32 -0.59 15.78 4.79
CA PRO A 32 -1.99 16.12 5.06
C PRO A 32 -2.53 17.08 3.98
N VAL A 33 -2.60 16.62 2.73
CA VAL A 33 -3.08 17.41 1.60
C VAL A 33 -4.37 16.79 1.05
N PRO A 34 -5.52 17.49 1.15
CA PRO A 34 -6.79 17.01 0.65
C PRO A 34 -6.71 16.68 -0.84
N PHE A 35 -7.43 15.64 -1.26
CA PHE A 35 -7.49 15.11 -2.64
C PHE A 35 -6.19 14.49 -3.15
N VAL A 36 -5.03 14.97 -2.71
CA VAL A 36 -3.72 14.41 -3.07
C VAL A 36 -3.53 13.03 -2.43
N ASP A 37 -4.06 12.77 -1.23
CA ASP A 37 -3.95 11.46 -0.60
C ASP A 37 -4.64 10.34 -1.40
N ASP A 38 -5.87 10.58 -1.89
CA ASP A 38 -6.61 9.59 -2.66
C ASP A 38 -6.00 9.40 -4.05
N TRP A 39 -5.63 10.50 -4.70
CA TRP A 39 -4.93 10.48 -5.98
C TRP A 39 -3.57 9.76 -5.89
N LEU A 40 -2.78 10.06 -4.85
CA LEU A 40 -1.45 9.46 -4.65
C LEU A 40 -1.57 7.97 -4.30
N ARG A 41 -2.62 7.58 -3.57
CA ARG A 41 -2.95 6.18 -3.34
C ARG A 41 -3.31 5.47 -4.64
N GLU A 42 -4.13 6.08 -5.50
CA GLU A 42 -4.47 5.55 -6.82
C GLU A 42 -3.24 5.43 -7.72
N ALA A 43 -2.38 6.45 -7.74
CA ALA A 43 -1.13 6.44 -8.48
C ALA A 43 -0.22 5.28 -8.04
N ILE A 44 0.05 5.16 -6.74
CA ILE A 44 0.98 4.16 -6.19
C ILE A 44 0.41 2.74 -6.34
N LEU A 45 -0.84 2.51 -5.91
CA LEU A 45 -1.45 1.18 -5.88
C LEU A 45 -1.96 0.74 -7.25
N GLY A 46 -2.53 1.65 -8.03
CA GLY A 46 -3.03 1.34 -9.36
C GLY A 46 -1.90 0.83 -10.26
N ARG A 47 -0.73 1.47 -10.19
CA ARG A 47 0.47 0.99 -10.89
C ARG A 47 0.96 -0.36 -10.37
N ALA A 48 0.90 -0.61 -9.07
CA ALA A 48 1.27 -1.89 -8.49
C ALA A 48 0.39 -3.03 -9.03
N TYR A 49 -0.93 -2.83 -9.06
CA TYR A 49 -1.87 -3.78 -9.65
C TYR A 49 -1.61 -4.01 -11.14
N ARG A 50 -1.41 -2.94 -11.91
CA ARG A 50 -1.04 -3.03 -13.34
C ARG A 50 0.24 -3.83 -13.56
N ARG A 51 1.28 -3.57 -12.78
CA ARG A 51 2.58 -4.26 -12.92
C ARG A 51 2.48 -5.75 -12.57
N ILE A 52 1.72 -6.10 -11.53
CA ILE A 52 1.45 -7.49 -11.18
C ILE A 52 0.66 -8.17 -12.31
N ALA A 53 -0.45 -7.59 -12.77
CA ALA A 53 -1.29 -8.17 -13.82
C ALA A 53 -0.54 -8.34 -15.15
N ALA A 54 0.23 -7.32 -15.56
CA ALA A 54 1.04 -7.35 -16.78
C ALA A 54 2.07 -8.49 -16.77
N SER A 55 2.62 -8.85 -15.61
CA SER A 55 3.56 -9.99 -15.49
C SER A 55 2.90 -11.34 -15.82
N TYR A 56 1.58 -11.42 -15.71
CA TYR A 56 0.76 -12.58 -16.08
C TYR A 56 0.01 -12.37 -17.40
N GLN A 57 0.33 -11.31 -18.17
CA GLN A 57 -0.35 -10.95 -19.42
C GLN A 57 -1.86 -10.73 -19.27
N ILE A 58 -2.26 -10.16 -18.12
CA ILE A 58 -3.65 -9.81 -17.83
C ILE A 58 -3.81 -8.31 -18.04
N ASP A 59 -4.65 -7.93 -19.00
CA ASP A 59 -4.99 -6.53 -19.23
C ASP A 59 -5.98 -6.03 -18.18
N LEU A 60 -5.68 -4.87 -17.58
CA LEU A 60 -6.53 -4.20 -16.61
C LEU A 60 -7.11 -2.94 -17.24
N ASP A 61 -8.43 -2.87 -17.34
CA ASP A 61 -9.10 -1.61 -17.70
C ASP A 61 -8.98 -0.57 -16.56
N GLU A 62 -9.25 0.69 -16.87
CA GLU A 62 -9.11 1.77 -15.88
C GLU A 62 -10.09 1.63 -14.70
N VAL A 63 -11.30 1.14 -14.97
CA VAL A 63 -12.34 0.94 -13.96
C VAL A 63 -11.95 -0.19 -12.99
N ALA A 64 -11.31 -1.24 -13.50
CA ALA A 64 -10.80 -2.37 -12.76
C ALA A 64 -9.72 -1.92 -11.78
N VAL A 65 -8.80 -1.06 -12.25
CA VAL A 65 -7.77 -0.46 -11.39
C VAL A 65 -8.41 0.34 -10.25
N LYS A 66 -9.36 1.23 -10.57
CA LYS A 66 -10.09 2.02 -9.57
C LYS A 66 -10.80 1.14 -8.54
N ASN A 67 -11.47 0.07 -9.01
CA ASN A 67 -12.16 -0.88 -8.13
C ASN A 67 -11.20 -1.68 -7.24
N LEU A 68 -10.00 -2.04 -7.72
CA LEU A 68 -8.98 -2.71 -6.92
C LEU A 68 -8.36 -1.81 -5.84
N VAL A 69 -8.23 -0.51 -6.12
CA VAL A 69 -7.65 0.47 -5.18
C VAL A 69 -8.65 0.88 -4.11
N HIS A 70 -9.89 1.23 -4.50
CA HIS A 70 -10.87 1.86 -3.62
C HIS A 70 -11.95 0.89 -3.11
N GLY A 71 -12.16 -0.25 -3.79
CA GLY A 71 -13.27 -1.15 -3.49
C GLY A 71 -14.62 -0.43 -3.56
N ARG A 72 -15.55 -0.79 -2.66
CA ARG A 72 -16.87 -0.13 -2.54
C ARG A 72 -16.86 1.14 -1.68
N SER A 73 -15.73 1.47 -1.06
CA SER A 73 -15.63 2.59 -0.12
C SER A 73 -15.38 3.91 -0.86
N LYS A 74 -16.29 4.88 -0.68
CA LYS A 74 -16.01 6.30 -0.97
C LYS A 74 -14.96 6.84 0.03
N PRO A 75 -14.14 7.82 -0.37
CA PRO A 75 -13.10 8.38 0.50
C PRO A 75 -13.68 8.99 1.79
N VAL A 76 -12.91 8.90 2.87
CA VAL A 76 -13.30 9.35 4.22
C VAL A 76 -13.50 10.87 4.24
N SER A 77 -14.61 11.31 4.85
CA SER A 77 -14.97 12.73 4.97
C SER A 77 -14.02 13.49 5.91
N TRP A 78 -13.63 14.69 5.49
CA TRP A 78 -12.64 15.55 6.14
C TRP A 78 -13.02 16.09 7.53
N VAL A 79 -14.30 16.05 7.91
CA VAL A 79 -14.80 16.62 9.17
C VAL A 79 -14.19 15.91 10.40
N ASP A 80 -13.77 14.66 10.26
CA ASP A 80 -13.18 13.88 11.35
C ASP A 80 -11.65 14.10 11.51
N LEU A 81 -10.97 14.70 10.52
CA LEU A 81 -9.50 14.80 10.49
C LEU A 81 -8.95 16.13 11.01
N THR A 82 -9.62 17.26 10.74
CA THR A 82 -9.14 18.60 11.11
C THR A 82 -9.31 18.92 12.60
N SER A 83 -10.25 18.27 13.28
CA SER A 83 -10.43 18.38 14.75
C SER A 83 -9.22 17.86 15.53
N SER A 84 -8.41 16.98 14.94
CA SER A 84 -7.26 16.35 15.61
C SER A 84 -5.98 17.21 15.64
N ALA A 85 -5.82 18.15 14.70
CA ALA A 85 -4.57 18.92 14.54
C ALA A 85 -4.35 19.96 15.65
N LEU A 86 -5.42 20.55 16.18
CA LEU A 86 -5.37 21.48 17.31
C LEU A 86 -5.11 20.77 18.65
N ALA A 87 -5.64 19.54 18.82
CA ALA A 87 -5.43 18.72 20.01
C ALA A 87 -3.96 18.31 20.20
N VAL A 88 -3.21 18.10 19.11
CA VAL A 88 -1.79 17.69 19.17
C VAL A 88 -0.88 18.82 19.65
N ARG A 89 -1.21 20.10 19.38
CA ARG A 89 -0.38 21.23 19.87
C ARG A 89 -0.55 21.50 21.36
N MET A 90 -1.67 21.11 21.96
CA MET A 90 -1.93 21.26 23.39
C MET A 90 -1.59 19.99 24.21
N ALA A 91 -1.15 18.92 23.54
CA ALA A 91 -0.80 17.66 24.18
C ALA A 91 0.56 17.73 24.91
N THR A 92 0.65 17.14 26.10
CA THR A 92 1.92 16.99 26.83
C THR A 92 2.90 16.08 26.08
N GLN A 93 4.20 16.14 26.40
CA GLN A 93 5.24 15.31 25.76
C GLN A 93 4.93 13.80 25.82
N SER A 94 4.37 13.33 26.94
CA SER A 94 3.96 11.93 27.10
C SER A 94 2.79 11.57 26.18
N VAL A 95 1.78 12.44 26.08
CA VAL A 95 0.64 12.24 25.15
C VAL A 95 1.13 12.27 23.70
N ARG A 96 2.05 13.17 23.35
CA ARG A 96 2.66 13.23 22.02
C ARG A 96 3.37 11.93 21.64
N ARG A 97 4.12 11.32 22.57
CA ARG A 97 4.79 10.02 22.35
C ARG A 97 3.78 8.89 22.12
N VAL A 98 2.72 8.84 22.93
CA VAL A 98 1.63 7.86 22.75
C VAL A 98 0.94 8.06 21.40
N MET A 99 0.63 9.30 21.02
CA MET A 99 0.02 9.61 19.72
C MET A 99 0.90 9.19 18.55
N VAL A 100 2.21 9.45 18.61
CA VAL A 100 3.17 8.99 17.58
C VAL A 100 3.23 7.46 17.52
N ALA A 101 3.20 6.78 18.66
CA ALA A 101 3.18 5.32 18.69
C ALA A 101 1.89 4.74 18.09
N LEU A 102 0.74 5.34 18.42
CA LEU A 102 -0.57 4.93 17.89
C LEU A 102 -0.68 5.20 16.39
N THR A 103 -0.21 6.35 15.90
CA THR A 103 -0.19 6.62 14.46
C THR A 103 0.75 5.66 13.76
N ALA A 104 1.97 5.44 14.27
CA ALA A 104 2.89 4.45 13.70
C ALA A 104 2.28 3.04 13.65
N LEU A 105 1.54 2.63 14.68
CA LEU A 105 0.83 1.33 14.70
C LEU A 105 -0.29 1.26 13.66
N ARG A 106 -1.17 2.26 13.61
CA ARG A 106 -2.24 2.33 12.59
C ARG A 106 -1.67 2.32 11.17
N ARG A 107 -0.52 2.99 10.96
CA ARG A 107 0.19 3.03 9.69
C ARG A 107 0.83 1.69 9.34
N ALA A 108 1.48 1.03 10.29
CA ALA A 108 2.00 -0.33 10.09
C ALA A 108 0.88 -1.31 9.74
N GLN A 109 -0.28 -1.19 10.38
CA GLN A 109 -1.46 -1.99 10.06
C GLN A 109 -1.99 -1.70 8.65
N ALA A 110 -2.08 -0.43 8.25
CA ALA A 110 -2.46 -0.04 6.89
C ALA A 110 -1.47 -0.58 5.84
N ALA A 111 -0.16 -0.44 6.05
CA ALA A 111 0.88 -0.99 5.19
C ALA A 111 0.76 -2.52 5.07
N SER A 112 0.62 -3.21 6.21
CA SER A 112 0.48 -4.67 6.22
C SER A 112 -0.76 -5.13 5.45
N ARG A 113 -1.88 -4.43 5.59
CA ARG A 113 -3.11 -4.73 4.86
C ARG A 113 -2.93 -4.52 3.36
N THR A 114 -2.30 -3.42 2.94
CA THR A 114 -1.97 -3.17 1.54
C THR A 114 -1.06 -4.24 0.96
N PHE A 115 -0.01 -4.64 1.70
CA PHE A 115 0.88 -5.72 1.31
C PHE A 115 0.13 -7.05 1.15
N ALA A 116 -0.74 -7.40 2.10
CA ALA A 116 -1.58 -8.59 2.02
C ALA A 116 -2.52 -8.55 0.81
N SER A 117 -3.17 -7.40 0.55
CA SER A 117 -4.03 -7.23 -0.63
C SER A 117 -3.29 -7.44 -1.94
N LEU A 118 -2.10 -6.85 -2.10
CA LEU A 118 -1.27 -7.04 -3.29
C LEU A 118 -0.81 -8.50 -3.44
N THR A 119 -0.50 -9.16 -2.33
CA THR A 119 -0.12 -10.59 -2.32
C THR A 119 -1.29 -11.50 -2.72
N LEU A 120 -2.50 -11.22 -2.22
CA LEU A 120 -3.69 -11.98 -2.60
C LEU A 120 -4.10 -11.71 -4.05
N PHE A 121 -3.89 -10.49 -4.56
CA PHE A 121 -4.08 -10.20 -5.97
C PHE A 121 -3.06 -10.91 -6.87
N ASP A 122 -1.79 -10.93 -6.48
CA ASP A 122 -0.75 -11.71 -7.16
C ASP A 122 -1.11 -13.21 -7.21
N HIS A 123 -1.61 -13.76 -6.09
CA HIS A 123 -2.16 -15.11 -6.05
C HIS A 123 -3.34 -15.29 -7.00
N TYR A 124 -4.29 -14.35 -7.04
CA TYR A 124 -5.41 -14.39 -7.98
C TYR A 124 -4.92 -14.48 -9.43
N CYS A 125 -4.02 -13.58 -9.84
CA CYS A 125 -3.47 -13.57 -11.20
C CYS A 125 -2.74 -14.88 -11.55
N ALA A 126 -1.94 -15.41 -10.63
CA ALA A 126 -1.16 -16.62 -10.87
C ALA A 126 -1.99 -17.92 -10.91
N ARG A 127 -3.09 -18.00 -10.15
CA ARG A 127 -3.72 -19.29 -9.82
C ARG A 127 -5.22 -19.37 -10.08
N LEU A 128 -5.93 -18.24 -10.10
CA LEU A 128 -7.39 -18.20 -10.11
C LEU A 128 -7.96 -17.42 -11.31
N HIS A 129 -7.15 -16.58 -11.94
CA HIS A 129 -7.59 -15.83 -13.11
C HIS A 129 -7.76 -16.76 -14.32
N THR A 130 -8.90 -16.65 -14.99
CA THR A 130 -9.26 -17.40 -16.18
C THR A 130 -9.81 -16.40 -17.20
N GLY A 131 -8.93 -15.75 -17.97
CA GLY A 131 -9.30 -14.69 -18.90
C GLY A 131 -8.08 -14.00 -19.50
N LEU A 132 -8.32 -13.16 -20.52
CA LEU A 132 -7.31 -12.30 -21.13
C LEU A 132 -7.19 -10.93 -20.43
N GLY A 133 -8.21 -10.56 -19.67
CA GLY A 133 -8.26 -9.28 -18.97
C GLY A 133 -9.20 -9.30 -17.77
N LEU A 134 -9.11 -8.25 -16.98
CA LEU A 134 -9.93 -8.03 -15.80
C LEU A 134 -10.72 -6.74 -15.96
N ASP A 135 -12.03 -6.87 -16.03
CA ASP A 135 -12.97 -5.76 -16.17
C ASP A 135 -13.36 -5.17 -14.81
N GLY A 136 -13.99 -4.00 -14.84
CA GLY A 136 -14.49 -3.30 -13.65
C GLY A 136 -15.27 -4.19 -12.67
N PRO A 137 -16.35 -4.88 -13.09
CA PRO A 137 -17.14 -5.74 -12.21
C PRO A 137 -16.36 -6.89 -11.58
N ARG A 138 -15.53 -7.60 -12.35
CA ARG A 138 -14.75 -8.72 -11.82
C ARG A 138 -13.63 -8.25 -10.90
N ALA A 139 -13.00 -7.11 -11.21
CA ALA A 139 -12.05 -6.46 -10.31
C ALA A 139 -12.67 -6.07 -8.97
N LEU A 140 -13.90 -5.56 -8.97
CA LEU A 140 -14.63 -5.27 -7.74
C LEU A 140 -14.92 -6.56 -6.95
N ALA A 141 -15.31 -7.64 -7.62
CA ALA A 141 -15.52 -8.93 -6.98
C ALA A 141 -14.24 -9.49 -6.35
N VAL A 142 -13.08 -9.31 -7.01
CA VAL A 142 -11.75 -9.66 -6.48
C VAL A 142 -11.44 -8.82 -5.25
N ALA A 143 -11.60 -7.49 -5.32
CA ALA A 143 -11.37 -6.58 -4.20
C ALA A 143 -12.25 -6.94 -2.98
N ASP A 144 -13.53 -7.26 -3.21
CA ASP A 144 -14.45 -7.69 -2.16
C ASP A 144 -14.01 -9.03 -1.53
N ALA A 145 -13.57 -9.99 -2.35
CA ALA A 145 -13.10 -11.28 -1.85
C ALA A 145 -11.79 -11.16 -1.05
N ILE A 146 -10.86 -10.32 -1.51
CA ILE A 146 -9.64 -9.96 -0.76
C ILE A 146 -10.03 -9.32 0.57
N GLY A 147 -10.95 -8.34 0.54
CA GLY A 147 -11.42 -7.64 1.73
C GLY A 147 -12.05 -8.59 2.76
N ALA A 148 -12.89 -9.52 2.30
CA ALA A 148 -13.54 -10.53 3.13
C ALA A 148 -12.52 -11.54 3.71
N ALA A 149 -11.57 -12.02 2.91
CA ALA A 149 -10.52 -12.92 3.36
C ALA A 149 -9.69 -12.28 4.47
N LEU A 150 -9.23 -11.04 4.27
CA LEU A 150 -8.46 -10.31 5.29
C LEU A 150 -9.27 -9.97 6.55
N ALA A 151 -10.58 -9.70 6.41
CA ALA A 151 -11.44 -9.42 7.57
C ALA A 151 -11.73 -10.66 8.42
N THR A 152 -11.74 -11.85 7.82
CA THR A 152 -12.09 -13.11 8.49
C THR A 152 -10.87 -13.97 8.85
N THR A 153 -9.66 -13.57 8.45
CA THR A 153 -8.42 -14.26 8.82
C THR A 153 -8.04 -13.89 10.26
N PRO A 154 -8.00 -14.86 11.20
CA PRO A 154 -7.58 -14.60 12.57
C PRO A 154 -6.10 -14.23 12.62
N GLY A 155 -5.75 -13.33 13.53
CA GLY A 155 -4.42 -12.74 13.59
C GLY A 155 -4.26 -11.60 12.57
N GLY A 156 -3.14 -10.89 12.65
CA GLY A 156 -2.70 -9.98 11.62
C GLY A 156 -1.36 -10.46 11.08
N LEU A 157 -0.93 -9.94 9.93
CA LEU A 157 0.48 -9.98 9.55
C LEU A 157 1.29 -9.58 10.79
N SER A 158 2.19 -10.48 11.25
CA SER A 158 3.01 -10.22 12.43
C SER A 158 3.53 -8.80 12.34
N PHE A 159 3.11 -7.94 13.28
CA PHE A 159 3.21 -6.50 13.10
C PHE A 159 4.64 -6.00 13.24
N GLU A 160 5.57 -6.82 13.72
CA GLU A 160 6.90 -6.39 14.10
C GLU A 160 7.77 -5.85 12.93
N PRO A 161 7.89 -6.52 11.77
CA PRO A 161 8.63 -6.00 10.62
C PRO A 161 8.05 -4.67 10.12
N PHE A 162 6.73 -4.61 9.91
CA PHE A 162 6.06 -3.40 9.44
C PHE A 162 6.10 -2.29 10.48
N ARG A 163 6.04 -2.59 11.77
CA ARG A 163 6.16 -1.60 12.86
C ARG A 163 7.56 -1.01 12.91
N LYS A 164 8.61 -1.83 12.81
CA LYS A 164 10.01 -1.35 12.75
C LYS A 164 10.22 -0.47 11.52
N GLY A 165 9.73 -0.89 10.35
CA GLY A 165 9.78 -0.10 9.11
C GLY A 165 9.00 1.21 9.21
N ALA A 166 7.78 1.18 9.72
CA ALA A 166 6.94 2.37 9.91
C ALA A 166 7.53 3.35 10.93
N LEU A 167 8.15 2.87 12.02
CA LEU A 167 8.84 3.73 12.99
C LEU A 167 10.08 4.39 12.38
N ALA A 168 10.83 3.69 11.55
CA ALA A 168 11.97 4.26 10.82
C ALA A 168 11.50 5.36 9.85
N ALA A 169 10.45 5.09 9.08
CA ALA A 169 9.82 6.07 8.18
C ALA A 169 9.22 7.26 8.93
N ALA A 170 8.55 7.04 10.07
CA ALA A 170 8.01 8.11 10.90
C ALA A 170 9.12 8.99 11.50
N ARG A 171 10.25 8.40 11.88
CA ARG A 171 11.43 9.15 12.38
C ARG A 171 12.11 9.95 11.28
N SER A 172 12.21 9.44 10.05
CA SER A 172 12.72 10.22 8.92
C SER A 172 11.75 11.35 8.54
N ALA A 173 10.45 11.06 8.53
CA ALA A 173 9.40 12.04 8.26
C ALA A 173 9.32 13.16 9.28
N ALA A 174 9.48 12.84 10.57
CA ALA A 174 9.53 13.83 11.63
C ALA A 174 10.74 14.77 11.51
N LYS A 175 11.84 14.32 10.88
CA LYS A 175 13.05 15.12 10.67
C LYS A 175 12.97 16.03 9.44
N ALA A 176 12.14 15.70 8.45
CA ALA A 176 12.04 16.48 7.23
C ALA A 176 10.64 16.41 6.59
N PRO A 177 9.59 16.90 7.28
CA PRO A 177 8.20 16.78 6.82
C PRO A 177 7.97 17.49 5.49
N LEU A 178 8.60 18.65 5.29
CA LEU A 178 8.53 19.40 4.02
C LEU A 178 9.35 18.74 2.92
N ALA A 179 10.49 18.12 3.22
CA ALA A 179 11.27 17.40 2.23
C ALA A 179 10.54 16.14 1.77
N LEU A 180 9.85 15.41 2.65
CA LEU A 180 9.00 14.30 2.23
C LEU A 180 7.75 14.75 1.47
N ALA A 181 7.17 15.90 1.82
CA ALA A 181 6.05 16.46 1.08
C ALA A 181 6.48 16.94 -0.33
N ASP A 182 7.64 17.58 -0.44
CA ASP A 182 8.24 17.97 -1.73
C ASP A 182 8.73 16.75 -2.50
N LEU A 183 9.28 15.72 -1.85
CA LEU A 183 9.75 14.50 -2.49
C LEU A 183 8.55 13.69 -2.99
N ALA A 184 7.54 13.42 -2.15
CA ALA A 184 6.30 12.72 -2.52
C ALA A 184 5.46 13.44 -3.59
N SER A 185 5.62 14.75 -3.74
CA SER A 185 4.96 15.54 -4.78
C SER A 185 5.84 15.80 -6.02
N GLY A 186 7.08 15.29 -6.08
CA GLY A 186 7.99 15.61 -7.19
C GLY A 186 8.35 17.10 -7.31
N GLY A 187 8.36 17.83 -6.19
CA GLY A 187 8.53 19.28 -6.14
C GLY A 187 7.26 20.07 -6.47
N ARG A 188 6.12 19.38 -6.65
CA ARG A 188 4.86 19.99 -7.06
C ARG A 188 4.06 20.57 -5.92
N LEU A 189 4.29 20.18 -4.66
CA LEU A 189 3.69 20.91 -3.51
C LEU A 189 4.17 22.36 -3.51
N ARG A 190 5.46 22.58 -3.78
CA ARG A 190 6.04 23.91 -3.97
C ARG A 190 5.50 24.64 -5.22
N LYS A 191 5.23 23.93 -6.33
CA LYS A 191 4.60 24.53 -7.52
C LYS A 191 3.10 24.83 -7.32
N LEU A 192 2.34 23.97 -6.65
CA LEU A 192 0.91 24.13 -6.36
C LEU A 192 0.66 25.20 -5.29
N LEU A 193 1.56 25.35 -4.31
CA LEU A 193 1.55 26.47 -3.37
C LEU A 193 2.01 27.79 -4.01
N GLY A 194 2.77 27.74 -5.11
CA GLY A 194 3.29 28.92 -5.83
C GLY A 194 2.50 29.35 -7.07
N ARG A 195 1.68 28.47 -7.65
CA ARG A 195 0.82 28.73 -8.82
C ARG A 195 -0.48 27.96 -8.62
N GLY A 196 -1.61 28.69 -8.68
CA GLY A 196 -2.95 28.13 -8.62
C GLY A 196 -3.09 26.92 -9.55
N ALA A 197 -3.62 25.83 -8.99
CA ALA A 197 -3.73 24.53 -9.60
C ALA A 197 -4.65 24.56 -10.84
N THR A 198 -4.11 24.33 -12.04
CA THR A 198 -4.99 24.04 -13.20
C THR A 198 -4.41 23.20 -14.34
N GLU A 199 -3.11 22.96 -14.48
CA GLU A 199 -2.61 22.31 -15.72
C GLU A 199 -1.45 21.34 -15.49
N VAL A 200 -1.71 20.19 -14.86
CA VAL A 200 -0.82 19.04 -14.97
C VAL A 200 -1.67 17.84 -15.38
N ALA A 201 -1.32 17.20 -16.50
CA ALA A 201 -1.99 15.99 -16.95
C ALA A 201 -1.83 14.88 -15.89
N GLU A 202 -2.95 14.34 -15.42
CA GLU A 202 -3.00 13.36 -14.34
C GLU A 202 -2.12 12.12 -14.61
N ALA A 203 -1.98 11.72 -15.88
CA ALA A 203 -1.14 10.61 -16.29
C ALA A 203 0.37 10.86 -16.07
N GLU A 204 0.87 12.04 -16.46
CA GLU A 204 2.28 12.43 -16.26
C GLU A 204 2.61 12.51 -14.76
N ALA A 205 1.63 12.90 -13.95
CA ALA A 205 1.74 12.94 -12.50
C ALA A 205 1.90 11.56 -11.86
N VAL A 206 1.18 10.55 -12.38
CA VAL A 206 1.28 9.17 -11.89
C VAL A 206 2.65 8.57 -12.22
N ASP A 207 3.17 8.81 -13.43
CA ASP A 207 4.47 8.30 -13.86
C ASP A 207 5.64 8.92 -13.07
N GLU A 208 5.54 10.20 -12.69
CA GLU A 208 6.54 10.84 -11.83
C GLU A 208 6.59 10.24 -10.41
N VAL A 209 5.43 9.98 -9.80
CA VAL A 209 5.35 9.32 -8.48
C VAL A 209 5.92 7.90 -8.57
N ASP A 210 5.63 7.19 -9.66
CA ASP A 210 6.16 5.86 -9.91
C ASP A 210 7.69 5.88 -10.01
N ALA A 211 8.23 6.75 -10.85
CA ALA A 211 9.66 6.94 -11.06
C ALA A 211 10.38 7.32 -9.76
N LEU A 212 9.74 8.13 -8.92
CA LEU A 212 10.26 8.49 -7.60
C LEU A 212 10.36 7.28 -6.67
N VAL A 213 9.30 6.47 -6.57
CA VAL A 213 9.34 5.25 -5.73
C VAL A 213 10.42 4.30 -6.23
N GLU A 214 10.54 4.10 -7.54
CA GLU A 214 11.61 3.26 -8.11
C GLU A 214 13.00 3.84 -7.86
N ARG A 215 13.16 5.18 -7.93
CA ARG A 215 14.43 5.85 -7.62
C ARG A 215 14.84 5.67 -6.15
N GLU A 216 13.91 5.86 -5.22
CA GLU A 216 14.14 5.65 -3.78
C GLU A 216 14.39 4.17 -3.43
N LEU A 217 13.88 3.23 -4.23
CA LEU A 217 14.18 1.81 -4.10
C LEU A 217 15.54 1.42 -4.70
N ALA A 218 15.99 2.15 -5.74
CA ALA A 218 17.28 1.94 -6.39
C ALA A 218 18.43 2.50 -5.55
N ASP A 219 18.19 3.57 -4.79
CA ASP A 219 19.13 4.08 -3.80
C ASP A 219 19.21 3.11 -2.61
N GLN A 220 20.26 2.28 -2.59
CA GLN A 220 20.50 1.30 -1.52
C GLN A 220 20.67 1.96 -0.14
N ASP A 221 21.07 3.23 -0.12
CA ASP A 221 21.19 4.00 1.10
C ASP A 221 19.90 4.71 1.52
N GLY A 222 18.91 4.74 0.63
CA GLY A 222 17.59 5.30 0.83
C GLY A 222 16.82 4.61 1.96
N TRP A 223 15.99 5.39 2.65
CA TRP A 223 15.19 4.89 3.78
C TRP A 223 14.18 3.81 3.32
N LEU A 224 13.63 3.95 2.11
CA LEU A 224 12.65 3.03 1.55
C LEU A 224 13.31 1.70 1.20
N ALA A 225 14.45 1.71 0.50
CA ALA A 225 15.21 0.50 0.18
C ALA A 225 15.61 -0.28 1.45
N LYS A 226 16.10 0.42 2.48
CA LYS A 226 16.46 -0.18 3.78
C LYS A 226 15.25 -0.78 4.49
N ALA A 227 14.11 -0.09 4.51
CA ALA A 227 12.88 -0.58 5.13
C ALA A 227 12.31 -1.80 4.38
N VAL A 228 12.31 -1.77 3.04
CA VAL A 228 11.89 -2.91 2.20
C VAL A 228 12.77 -4.12 2.48
N LEU A 229 14.09 -3.97 2.43
CA LEU A 229 15.04 -5.05 2.68
C LEU A 229 14.86 -5.66 4.08
N ALA A 230 14.69 -4.83 5.11
CA ALA A 230 14.44 -5.31 6.47
C ALA A 230 13.15 -6.13 6.58
N ILE A 231 12.07 -5.68 5.93
CA ILE A 231 10.80 -6.40 5.91
C ILE A 231 10.92 -7.70 5.09
N GLU A 232 11.58 -7.67 3.94
CA GLU A 232 11.79 -8.85 3.10
C GLU A 232 12.60 -9.93 3.79
N LEU A 233 13.67 -9.54 4.50
CA LEU A 233 14.49 -10.47 5.28
C LEU A 233 13.63 -11.19 6.32
N GLN A 234 12.78 -10.45 7.04
CA GLN A 234 11.91 -11.03 8.06
C GLN A 234 10.80 -11.90 7.44
N LEU A 235 10.19 -11.46 6.33
CA LEU A 235 9.20 -12.23 5.58
C LEU A 235 9.77 -13.51 4.94
N THR A 236 11.09 -13.57 4.73
CA THR A 236 11.75 -14.76 4.17
C THR A 236 12.21 -15.73 5.26
N ALA A 237 12.58 -15.20 6.43
CA ALA A 237 13.02 -16.01 7.56
C ALA A 237 11.87 -16.70 8.30
N GLU A 238 10.67 -16.13 8.29
CA GLU A 238 9.51 -16.64 9.01
C GLU A 238 8.47 -17.24 8.06
N VAL A 239 8.03 -18.47 8.31
CA VAL A 239 6.74 -18.95 7.80
C VAL A 239 5.68 -17.96 8.30
N ASN A 240 4.75 -17.56 7.44
CA ASN A 240 3.74 -16.56 7.77
C ASN A 240 2.35 -17.19 7.81
N PRO A 241 1.92 -17.76 8.96
CA PRO A 241 0.63 -18.44 9.09
C PRO A 241 -0.55 -17.55 8.73
N PHE A 242 -0.42 -16.24 8.94
CA PHE A 242 -1.47 -15.29 8.57
C PHE A 242 -1.65 -15.22 7.06
N LEU A 243 -0.57 -15.05 6.28
CA LEU A 243 -0.67 -15.01 4.82
C LEU A 243 -1.18 -16.34 4.27
N ASP A 244 -0.71 -17.45 4.85
CA ASP A 244 -1.14 -18.78 4.43
C ASP A 244 -2.65 -18.97 4.64
N ALA A 245 -3.16 -18.60 5.81
CA ALA A 245 -4.59 -18.65 6.12
C ALA A 245 -5.40 -17.65 5.28
N ALA A 246 -4.87 -16.46 5.01
CA ALA A 246 -5.53 -15.46 4.17
C ALA A 246 -5.67 -15.94 2.73
N ILE A 247 -4.65 -16.59 2.18
CA ILE A 247 -4.69 -17.20 0.84
C ILE A 247 -5.74 -18.31 0.80
N GLU A 248 -5.76 -19.21 1.78
CA GLU A 248 -6.73 -20.31 1.83
C GLU A 248 -8.18 -19.80 1.91
N ARG A 249 -8.43 -18.80 2.77
CA ARG A 249 -9.76 -18.17 2.88
C ARG A 249 -10.14 -17.43 1.61
N PHE A 250 -9.19 -16.76 0.98
CA PHE A 250 -9.41 -16.10 -0.30
C PHE A 250 -9.77 -17.11 -1.40
N GLU A 251 -9.02 -18.21 -1.53
CA GLU A 251 -9.33 -19.29 -2.48
C GLU A 251 -10.73 -19.87 -2.23
N ALA A 252 -11.07 -20.17 -0.98
CA ALA A 252 -12.38 -20.72 -0.62
C ALA A 252 -13.51 -19.74 -0.95
N THR A 253 -13.34 -18.45 -0.62
CA THR A 253 -14.31 -17.39 -0.92
C THR A 253 -14.49 -17.20 -2.42
N TRP A 254 -13.40 -17.25 -3.19
CA TRP A 254 -13.44 -17.06 -4.63
C TRP A 254 -14.10 -18.26 -5.35
N ARG A 255 -13.71 -19.49 -5.00
CA ARG A 255 -14.30 -20.71 -5.59
C ARG A 255 -15.76 -20.92 -5.23
N GLY A 256 -16.20 -20.44 -4.06
CA GLY A 256 -17.62 -20.48 -3.71
C GLY A 256 -18.49 -19.50 -4.52
N ARG A 257 -17.90 -18.60 -5.31
CA ARG A 257 -18.59 -17.63 -6.16
C ARG A 257 -18.62 -18.01 -7.65
N SER A 258 -17.69 -18.85 -8.09
CA SER A 258 -17.54 -19.32 -9.48
C SER A 258 -18.37 -20.57 -9.72
#